data_AF-A0A2U0H507-F1
#
_entry.id   AF-A0A2U0H507-F1
#
_cell.length_a   1.000
_cell.length_b   1.000
_cell.length_c   1.000
_cell.angle_alpha   90.00
_cell.angle_beta   90.00
_cell.angle_gamma   90.00
#
_symmetry.space_group_name_H-M   'P 1'
#
loop_
_entity.id
_entity.type
_entity.pdbx_description
1 polymer ?
#
loop_
_entity_poly.entity_id
_entity_poly.type
_entity_poly.pdbx_seq_one_letter_code
_entity_poly.pdbx_strand_id
1 'polypeptide(L)'
;MLVGRAQAALRAAHGRRRVFRVAEDSDRRRDLDAAWNEAFGDCVPDGAALRSQLPERWARFHIRGARDAGSDAEATVVLRALLDDLRGEDGRPVRVVVEEYGAADLFGGWSRALPIDLFPWRRESREHRGPTAFSWASDTGVRQAALDAVLRSAVEERGYAIITDDRTSWAFCPYFAGVDVIFASAAERDEFVGRHGDLRPKDAPGL
;
A
#
# COMPACT_ATOMS: atom_id res chain seq x y z
N MET A 1 -9.61 -24.68 -27.62
CA MET A 1 -10.15 -23.44 -28.25
C MET A 1 -10.58 -22.41 -27.17
N LEU A 2 -9.80 -22.24 -26.09
CA LEU A 2 -10.14 -21.37 -24.94
C LEU A 2 -9.27 -20.10 -24.83
N VAL A 3 -8.16 -20.03 -25.55
CA VAL A 3 -7.16 -18.94 -25.41
C VAL A 3 -7.61 -17.64 -26.09
N GLY A 4 -8.41 -17.73 -27.17
CA GLY A 4 -8.81 -16.57 -27.98
C GLY A 4 -9.89 -15.68 -27.36
N ARG A 5 -10.78 -16.21 -26.51
CA ARG A 5 -11.85 -15.42 -25.86
C ARG A 5 -11.36 -14.66 -24.63
N ALA A 6 -10.40 -15.21 -23.89
CA ALA A 6 -9.74 -14.51 -22.78
C ALA A 6 -8.91 -13.31 -23.27
N GLN A 7 -8.19 -13.46 -24.39
CA GLN A 7 -7.44 -12.36 -25.01
C GLN A 7 -8.35 -11.27 -25.60
N ALA A 8 -9.53 -11.61 -26.12
CA ALA A 8 -10.48 -10.63 -26.64
C ALA A 8 -11.15 -9.81 -25.51
N ALA A 9 -11.45 -10.42 -24.37
CA ALA A 9 -11.95 -9.72 -23.18
C ALA A 9 -10.89 -8.78 -22.56
N LEU A 10 -9.62 -9.22 -22.53
CA LEU A 10 -8.48 -8.38 -22.14
C LEU A 10 -8.31 -7.17 -23.07
N ARG A 11 -8.44 -7.35 -24.40
CA ARG A 11 -8.33 -6.25 -25.38
C ARG A 11 -9.50 -5.26 -25.33
N ALA A 12 -10.71 -5.70 -25.02
CA ALA A 12 -11.86 -4.80 -24.86
C ALA A 12 -11.74 -3.92 -23.60
N ALA A 13 -11.08 -4.42 -22.54
CA ALA A 13 -10.76 -3.65 -21.34
C ALA A 13 -9.63 -2.62 -21.53
N HIS A 14 -8.87 -2.69 -22.64
CA HIS A 14 -7.79 -1.73 -22.97
C HIS A 14 -8.28 -0.38 -23.53
N GLY A 15 -9.60 -0.14 -23.57
CA GLY A 15 -10.24 1.00 -24.25
C GLY A 15 -10.22 2.35 -23.53
N ARG A 16 -9.73 2.48 -22.30
CA ARG A 16 -9.54 3.78 -21.62
C ARG A 16 -8.19 3.81 -20.92
N ARG A 17 -7.15 4.10 -21.68
CA ARG A 17 -5.77 4.09 -21.18
C ARG A 17 -5.54 5.23 -20.20
N ARG A 18 -5.41 4.95 -18.90
CA ARG A 18 -4.60 5.77 -17.99
C ARG A 18 -3.14 5.60 -18.41
N VAL A 19 -2.65 6.44 -19.33
CA VAL A 19 -1.23 6.46 -19.71
C VAL A 19 -0.54 7.46 -18.82
N PHE A 20 0.09 7.00 -17.74
CA PHE A 20 0.97 7.83 -16.95
C PHE A 20 2.21 8.16 -17.78
N ARG A 21 2.48 9.45 -17.99
CA ARG A 21 3.75 9.92 -18.58
C ARG A 21 4.48 10.89 -17.66
N VAL A 22 3.73 11.65 -16.86
CA VAL A 22 4.22 12.70 -15.96
C VAL A 22 3.33 12.69 -14.71
N ALA A 23 3.90 13.05 -13.56
CA ALA A 23 3.13 13.34 -12.36
C ALA A 23 2.08 14.43 -12.62
N GLU A 24 1.00 14.42 -11.84
CA GLU A 24 -0.01 15.48 -11.90
C GLU A 24 0.61 16.83 -11.51
N ASP A 25 0.30 17.90 -12.25
CA ASP A 25 0.65 19.25 -11.82
C ASP A 25 -0.53 19.90 -11.07
N SER A 26 -0.60 19.65 -9.77
CA SER A 26 -1.69 20.14 -8.89
C SER A 26 -1.20 20.42 -7.47
N ASP A 27 -2.00 21.18 -6.71
CA ASP A 27 -1.73 21.47 -5.30
C ASP A 27 -1.78 20.20 -4.46
N ARG A 28 -2.80 19.34 -4.62
CA ARG A 28 -2.90 18.06 -3.90
C ARG A 28 -1.65 17.18 -4.06
N ARG A 29 -1.01 17.20 -5.23
CA ARG A 29 0.22 16.48 -5.50
C ARG A 29 1.40 17.11 -4.77
N ARG A 30 1.54 18.44 -4.82
CA ARG A 30 2.59 19.18 -4.10
C ARG A 30 2.47 19.02 -2.58
N ASP A 31 1.25 19.07 -2.06
CA ASP A 31 0.97 18.92 -0.63
C ASP A 31 1.33 17.51 -0.15
N LEU A 32 0.98 16.48 -0.93
CA LEU A 32 1.40 15.11 -0.63
C LEU A 32 2.93 14.94 -0.75
N ASP A 33 3.58 15.55 -1.74
CA ASP A 33 5.03 15.55 -1.85
C ASP A 33 5.71 16.14 -0.60
N ALA A 34 5.23 17.30 -0.14
CA ALA A 34 5.76 17.98 1.03
C ALA A 34 5.55 17.15 2.30
N ALA A 35 4.33 16.65 2.54
CA ALA A 35 4.02 15.82 3.71
C ALA A 35 4.83 14.53 3.73
N TRP A 36 4.99 13.88 2.57
CA TRP A 36 5.83 12.69 2.45
C TRP A 36 7.29 12.98 2.76
N ASN A 37 7.84 14.05 2.19
CA ASN A 37 9.25 14.40 2.40
C ASN A 37 9.52 14.82 3.85
N GLU A 38 8.57 15.46 4.52
CA GLU A 38 8.66 15.77 5.94
C GLU A 38 8.69 14.50 6.80
N ALA A 39 7.80 13.55 6.51
CA ALA A 39 7.65 12.35 7.33
C ALA A 39 8.68 11.24 7.03
N PHE A 40 9.09 11.10 5.77
CA PHE A 40 9.88 9.96 5.28
C PHE A 40 11.10 10.37 4.44
N GLY A 41 11.40 11.67 4.33
CA GLY A 41 12.50 12.18 3.51
C GLY A 41 12.32 11.86 2.02
N ASP A 42 13.43 11.67 1.32
CA ASP A 42 13.43 11.31 -0.11
C ASP A 42 13.13 9.81 -0.36
N CYS A 43 12.58 9.10 0.62
CA CYS A 43 12.25 7.68 0.47
C CYS A 43 11.20 7.48 -0.62
N VAL A 44 11.38 6.45 -1.46
CA VAL A 44 10.34 6.01 -2.39
C VAL A 44 9.17 5.39 -1.62
N PRO A 45 7.91 5.53 -2.11
CA PRO A 45 6.73 4.95 -1.48
C PRO A 45 6.63 3.44 -1.73
N ASP A 46 7.62 2.72 -1.21
CA ASP A 46 7.74 1.27 -1.18
C ASP A 46 8.00 0.81 0.26
N GLY A 47 7.28 -0.22 0.70
CA GLY A 47 7.40 -0.75 2.06
C GLY A 47 8.81 -1.26 2.38
N ALA A 48 9.52 -1.83 1.40
CA ALA A 48 10.87 -2.33 1.61
C ALA A 48 11.90 -1.20 1.71
N ALA A 49 11.77 -0.15 0.90
CA ALA A 49 12.58 1.06 1.01
C ALA A 49 12.36 1.75 2.37
N LEU A 50 11.10 1.96 2.75
CA LEU A 50 10.74 2.62 4.01
C LEU A 50 11.32 1.92 5.24
N ARG A 51 11.13 0.59 5.36
CA ARG A 51 11.66 -0.17 6.50
C ARG A 51 13.19 -0.20 6.55
N SER A 52 13.86 -0.04 5.40
CA SER A 52 15.32 -0.02 5.34
C SER A 52 15.88 1.35 5.75
N GLN A 53 15.17 2.44 5.45
CA GLN A 53 15.58 3.80 5.78
C GLN A 53 15.17 4.23 7.19
N LEU A 54 14.06 3.70 7.72
CA LEU A 54 13.49 4.07 9.02
C LEU A 54 13.30 2.84 9.92
N PRO A 55 14.36 2.05 10.19
CA PRO A 55 14.25 0.80 10.92
C PRO A 55 13.75 0.99 12.36
N GLU A 56 14.08 2.09 13.01
CA GLU A 56 13.68 2.38 14.39
C GLU A 56 12.17 2.63 14.55
N ARG A 57 11.53 3.12 13.47
CA ARG A 57 10.10 3.37 13.39
C ARG A 57 9.33 2.20 12.79
N TRP A 58 9.99 1.12 12.39
CA TRP A 58 9.36 0.02 11.68
C TRP A 58 8.95 -1.13 12.60
N ALA A 59 7.81 -1.75 12.29
CA ALA A 59 7.43 -3.05 12.83
C ALA A 59 6.65 -3.89 11.82
N ARG A 60 6.80 -5.21 11.91
CA ARG A 60 6.12 -6.22 11.08
C ARG A 60 5.11 -7.03 11.89
N PHE A 61 3.99 -7.36 11.26
CA PHE A 61 2.94 -8.21 11.82
C PHE A 61 2.52 -9.29 10.80
N HIS A 62 2.33 -10.53 11.27
CA HIS A 62 1.81 -11.65 10.48
C HIS A 62 0.30 -11.79 10.69
N ILE A 63 -0.44 -11.86 9.59
CA ILE A 63 -1.92 -11.88 9.63
C ILE A 63 -2.53 -13.25 9.33
N ARG A 64 -1.72 -14.20 8.84
CA ARG A 64 -2.16 -15.56 8.46
C ARG A 64 -1.79 -16.64 9.48
N GLY A 65 -1.29 -16.24 10.66
CA GLY A 65 -0.87 -17.16 11.70
C GLY A 65 0.32 -18.04 11.28
N ALA A 66 0.49 -19.18 11.95
CA ALA A 66 1.62 -20.07 11.69
C ALA A 66 1.54 -20.70 10.28
N ARG A 67 2.67 -20.67 9.56
CA ARG A 67 2.83 -21.26 8.21
C ARG A 67 1.85 -20.69 7.16
N ASP A 68 1.43 -19.45 7.32
CA ASP A 68 0.50 -18.76 6.42
C ASP A 68 -0.81 -19.54 6.18
N ALA A 69 -1.30 -20.24 7.21
CA ALA A 69 -2.44 -21.15 7.11
C ALA A 69 -3.81 -20.45 7.11
N GLY A 70 -3.87 -19.17 7.48
CA GLY A 70 -5.11 -18.38 7.50
C GLY A 70 -5.66 -18.08 6.11
N SER A 71 -6.99 -18.02 6.00
CA SER A 71 -7.68 -17.65 4.77
C SER A 71 -7.50 -16.16 4.43
N ASP A 72 -7.68 -15.80 3.15
CA ASP A 72 -7.64 -14.40 2.69
C ASP A 72 -8.67 -13.51 3.40
N ALA A 73 -9.84 -14.09 3.73
CA ALA A 73 -10.90 -13.39 4.45
C ALA A 73 -10.48 -13.07 5.90
N GLU A 74 -9.94 -14.05 6.63
CA GLU A 74 -9.43 -13.85 7.99
C GLU A 74 -8.26 -12.86 8.00
N ALA A 75 -7.33 -13.01 7.06
CA ALA A 75 -6.19 -12.10 6.88
C ALA A 75 -6.65 -10.65 6.65
N THR A 76 -7.68 -10.45 5.81
CA THR A 76 -8.28 -9.12 5.57
C THR A 76 -8.89 -8.54 6.84
N VAL A 77 -9.59 -9.35 7.65
CA VAL A 77 -10.17 -8.92 8.93
C VAL A 77 -9.08 -8.48 9.91
N VAL A 78 -7.98 -9.24 10.02
CA VAL A 78 -6.84 -8.87 10.88
C VAL A 78 -6.18 -7.57 10.41
N LEU A 79 -5.96 -7.40 9.09
CA LEU A 79 -5.44 -6.14 8.55
C LEU A 79 -6.35 -4.96 8.85
N ARG A 80 -7.68 -5.16 8.75
CA ARG A 80 -8.66 -4.11 9.05
C ARG A 80 -8.60 -3.71 10.52
N ALA A 81 -8.53 -4.68 11.44
CA ALA A 81 -8.42 -4.41 12.86
C ALA A 81 -7.13 -3.65 13.21
N LEU A 82 -5.98 -4.05 12.63
CA LEU A 82 -4.71 -3.34 12.82
C LEU A 82 -4.77 -1.91 12.28
N LEU A 83 -5.34 -1.71 11.10
CA LEU A 83 -5.49 -0.39 10.51
C LEU A 83 -6.42 0.52 11.33
N ASP A 84 -7.54 -0.02 11.83
CA ASP A 84 -8.49 0.76 12.64
C ASP A 84 -7.87 1.13 14.00
N ASP A 85 -7.12 0.24 14.65
CA ASP A 85 -6.40 0.57 15.88
C ASP A 85 -5.29 1.61 15.63
N LEU A 86 -4.57 1.50 14.50
CA LEU A 86 -3.54 2.48 14.11
C LEU A 86 -4.13 3.88 13.88
N ARG A 87 -5.37 3.97 13.38
CA ARG A 87 -6.09 5.23 13.16
C ARG A 87 -6.61 5.87 14.45
N GLY A 88 -6.62 5.13 15.55
CA GLY A 88 -7.15 5.55 16.85
C GLY A 88 -8.66 5.74 16.86
N GLU A 89 -9.19 6.11 18.02
CA GLU A 89 -10.64 6.22 18.29
C GLU A 89 -11.37 7.21 17.37
N ASP A 90 -10.67 8.27 16.92
CA ASP A 90 -11.23 9.30 16.03
C ASP A 90 -11.36 8.83 14.57
N GLY A 91 -10.79 7.67 14.21
CA GLY A 91 -10.91 7.09 12.89
C GLY A 91 -10.44 8.04 11.79
N ARG A 92 -9.26 8.66 11.97
CA ARG A 92 -8.77 9.72 11.08
C ARG A 92 -8.89 9.37 9.59
N PRO A 93 -9.20 10.34 8.72
CA PRO A 93 -9.24 10.12 7.28
C PRO A 93 -7.89 9.57 6.80
N VAL A 94 -7.95 8.54 5.97
CA VAL A 94 -6.76 7.97 5.34
C VAL A 94 -6.76 8.25 3.85
N ARG A 95 -5.57 8.23 3.27
CA ARG A 95 -5.32 8.19 1.84
C ARG A 95 -4.64 6.86 1.49
N VAL A 96 -4.72 6.49 0.21
CA VAL A 96 -4.10 5.29 -0.34
C VAL A 96 -3.13 5.69 -1.43
N VAL A 97 -1.91 5.17 -1.36
CA VAL A 97 -0.95 5.17 -2.46
C VAL A 97 -0.87 3.75 -3.01
N VAL A 98 -0.98 3.58 -4.31
CA VAL A 98 -0.84 2.28 -4.97
C VAL A 98 0.35 2.30 -5.94
N GLU A 99 1.10 1.23 -5.95
CA GLU A 99 2.13 0.99 -6.97
C GLU A 99 1.49 0.36 -8.21
N GLU A 100 1.76 0.93 -9.38
CA GLU A 100 1.35 0.37 -10.66
C GLU A 100 2.50 0.38 -11.66
N TYR A 101 2.71 -0.75 -12.34
CA TYR A 101 3.67 -0.85 -13.44
C TYR A 101 3.06 -0.32 -14.74
N GLY A 102 3.91 0.20 -15.63
CA GLY A 102 3.47 0.78 -16.90
C GLY A 102 2.58 -0.17 -17.72
N ALA A 103 1.65 0.38 -18.52
CA ALA A 103 0.62 -0.37 -19.24
C ALA A 103 1.11 -1.41 -20.28
N ALA A 104 2.42 -1.50 -20.52
CA ALA A 104 3.03 -2.55 -21.34
C ALA A 104 3.42 -3.79 -20.52
N ASP A 105 3.30 -3.72 -19.19
CA ASP A 105 3.56 -4.80 -18.27
C ASP A 105 2.28 -5.62 -17.98
N LEU A 106 2.42 -6.94 -17.89
CA LEU A 106 1.33 -7.87 -17.57
C LEU A 106 0.80 -7.71 -16.14
N PHE A 107 1.55 -6.98 -15.29
CA PHE A 107 1.20 -6.70 -13.89
C PHE A 107 0.54 -5.33 -13.67
N GLY A 108 0.26 -4.56 -14.73
CA GLY A 108 -0.43 -3.27 -14.65
C GLY A 108 -1.96 -3.38 -14.59
N GLY A 109 -2.64 -2.32 -14.11
CA GLY A 109 -4.10 -2.17 -14.22
C GLY A 109 -4.93 -2.57 -13.01
N TRP A 110 -4.35 -3.17 -11.97
CA TRP A 110 -5.10 -3.61 -10.78
C TRP A 110 -5.77 -2.45 -10.03
N SER A 111 -5.09 -1.30 -9.95
CA SER A 111 -5.57 -0.07 -9.33
C SER A 111 -6.89 0.43 -9.94
N ARG A 112 -7.17 0.10 -11.21
CA ARG A 112 -8.39 0.49 -11.93
C ARG A 112 -9.64 -0.24 -11.45
N ALA A 113 -9.46 -1.38 -10.77
CA ALA A 113 -10.56 -2.11 -10.15
C ALA A 113 -10.95 -1.50 -8.79
N LEU A 114 -10.13 -0.61 -8.24
CA LEU A 114 -10.45 0.07 -6.98
C LEU A 114 -11.47 1.18 -7.22
N PRO A 115 -12.52 1.29 -6.38
CA PRO A 115 -13.48 2.38 -6.45
C PRO A 115 -12.95 3.65 -5.76
N ILE A 116 -11.73 4.06 -6.13
CA ILE A 116 -10.96 5.19 -5.60
C ILE A 116 -10.59 6.12 -6.75
N ASP A 117 -10.77 7.42 -6.57
CA ASP A 117 -10.20 8.39 -7.49
C ASP A 117 -8.71 8.56 -7.18
N LEU A 118 -7.89 8.08 -8.11
CA LEU A 118 -6.44 8.07 -8.00
C LEU A 118 -5.83 9.06 -8.98
N PHE A 119 -4.90 9.87 -8.49
CA PHE A 119 -4.12 10.82 -9.26
C PHE A 119 -2.67 10.38 -9.40
N PRO A 120 -2.02 10.73 -10.52
CA PRO A 120 -0.63 10.37 -10.75
C PRO A 120 0.30 11.18 -9.82
N TRP A 121 0.98 10.52 -8.88
CA TRP A 121 1.78 11.22 -7.87
C TRP A 121 3.28 11.22 -8.19
N ARG A 122 3.93 10.05 -8.16
CA ARG A 122 5.38 9.92 -8.36
C ARG A 122 5.71 8.89 -9.42
N ARG A 123 6.82 9.13 -10.12
CA ARG A 123 7.44 8.18 -11.03
C ARG A 123 8.71 7.67 -10.38
N GLU A 124 8.83 6.36 -10.25
CA GLU A 124 9.99 5.71 -9.65
C GLU A 124 10.85 5.10 -10.74
N SER A 125 12.08 5.59 -10.87
CA SER A 125 13.09 4.99 -11.74
C SER A 125 13.85 3.95 -10.93
N ARG A 126 13.50 2.66 -11.08
CA ARG A 126 14.30 1.57 -10.49
C ARG A 126 15.62 1.47 -11.26
N GLU A 127 16.75 1.67 -10.57
CA GLU A 127 18.10 1.84 -11.16
C GLU A 127 18.58 0.66 -12.02
N HIS A 128 17.94 -0.51 -11.97
CA HIS A 128 18.40 -1.74 -12.62
C HIS A 128 17.36 -2.35 -13.55
N ARG A 129 17.28 -1.89 -14.82
CA ARG A 129 16.55 -2.51 -15.97
C ARG A 129 15.11 -3.03 -15.69
N GLY A 130 14.48 -2.63 -14.61
CA GLY A 130 13.11 -3.01 -14.26
C GLY A 130 12.09 -2.11 -14.97
N PRO A 131 10.83 -2.54 -15.09
CA PRO A 131 9.76 -1.66 -15.52
C PRO A 131 9.69 -0.44 -14.59
N THR A 132 9.49 0.75 -15.17
CA THR A 132 9.17 1.96 -14.39
C THR A 132 7.90 1.69 -13.57
N ALA A 133 8.00 1.90 -12.26
CA ALA A 133 6.86 1.88 -11.36
C ALA A 133 6.30 3.31 -11.20
N PHE A 134 4.99 3.39 -11.01
CA PHE A 134 4.25 4.62 -10.84
C PHE A 134 3.43 4.53 -9.57
N SER A 135 3.62 5.48 -8.67
CA SER A 135 2.81 5.62 -7.47
C SER A 135 1.63 6.53 -7.80
N TRP A 136 0.42 6.01 -7.61
CA TRP A 136 -0.82 6.75 -7.73
C TRP A 136 -1.42 6.95 -6.36
N ALA A 137 -1.83 8.17 -6.04
CA ALA A 137 -2.36 8.50 -4.73
C ALA A 137 -3.84 8.87 -4.82
N SER A 138 -4.58 8.66 -3.74
CA SER A 138 -5.91 9.21 -3.56
C SER A 138 -5.85 10.51 -2.78
N ASP A 139 -6.92 11.29 -2.83
CA ASP A 139 -7.22 12.25 -1.78
C ASP A 139 -7.52 11.52 -0.46
N THR A 140 -7.56 12.26 0.65
CA THR A 140 -7.94 11.70 1.97
C THR A 140 -9.43 11.38 2.04
N GLY A 141 -9.82 10.53 2.98
CA GLY A 141 -11.24 10.17 3.19
C GLY A 141 -11.69 9.04 2.28
N VAL A 142 -10.78 8.13 1.94
CA VAL A 142 -11.11 6.90 1.20
C VAL A 142 -12.20 6.13 1.97
N ARG A 143 -13.29 5.81 1.26
CA ARG A 143 -14.43 5.09 1.86
C ARG A 143 -14.01 3.71 2.35
N GLN A 144 -14.62 3.25 3.44
CA GLN A 144 -14.37 1.94 4.05
C GLN A 144 -14.41 0.77 3.04
N ALA A 145 -15.43 0.71 2.19
CA ALA A 145 -15.55 -0.35 1.17
C ALA A 145 -14.41 -0.35 0.15
N ALA A 146 -13.84 0.83 -0.14
CA ALA A 146 -12.69 0.95 -1.03
C ALA A 146 -11.39 0.54 -0.32
N LEU A 147 -11.23 0.88 0.96
CA LEU A 147 -10.14 0.36 1.80
C LEU A 147 -10.19 -1.17 1.90
N ASP A 148 -11.37 -1.77 2.07
CA ASP A 148 -11.53 -3.23 2.08
C ASP A 148 -11.10 -3.87 0.76
N ALA A 149 -11.34 -3.20 -0.37
CA ALA A 149 -10.86 -3.65 -1.67
C ALA A 149 -9.34 -3.60 -1.77
N VAL A 150 -8.69 -2.59 -1.18
CA VAL A 150 -7.23 -2.48 -1.11
C VAL A 150 -6.64 -3.59 -0.25
N LEU A 151 -7.15 -3.78 0.98
CA LEU A 151 -6.67 -4.82 1.90
C LEU A 151 -6.83 -6.22 1.29
N ARG A 152 -7.98 -6.49 0.63
CA ARG A 152 -8.21 -7.74 -0.07
C ARG A 152 -7.21 -7.95 -1.21
N SER A 153 -6.94 -6.90 -1.99
CA SER A 153 -5.97 -6.99 -3.10
C SER A 153 -4.56 -7.30 -2.61
N ALA A 154 -4.17 -6.78 -1.44
CA ALA A 154 -2.89 -7.07 -0.82
C ALA A 154 -2.77 -8.53 -0.38
N VAL A 155 -3.80 -9.09 0.29
CA VAL A 155 -3.78 -10.49 0.71
C VAL A 155 -3.89 -11.48 -0.45
N GLU A 156 -4.51 -11.08 -1.56
CA GLU A 156 -4.60 -11.89 -2.80
C GLU A 156 -3.36 -11.73 -3.70
N GLU A 157 -2.33 -11.01 -3.25
CA GLU A 157 -1.09 -10.72 -4.00
C GLU A 157 -1.34 -10.06 -5.38
N ARG A 158 -2.40 -9.24 -5.48
CA ARG A 158 -2.79 -8.58 -6.72
C ARG A 158 -2.16 -7.21 -6.93
N GLY A 159 -1.61 -6.61 -5.88
CA GLY A 159 -0.97 -5.30 -5.95
C GLY A 159 -0.43 -4.81 -4.62
N TYR A 160 0.41 -3.77 -4.70
CA TYR A 160 1.05 -3.16 -3.54
C TYR A 160 0.43 -1.79 -3.26
N ALA A 161 0.09 -1.57 -1.99
CA ALA A 161 -0.45 -0.31 -1.53
C ALA A 161 0.24 0.14 -0.23
N ILE A 162 0.24 1.44 -0.03
CA ILE A 162 0.53 2.09 1.23
C ILE A 162 -0.73 2.84 1.64
N ILE A 163 -1.18 2.62 2.87
CA ILE A 163 -2.23 3.40 3.49
C ILE A 163 -1.55 4.34 4.49
N THR A 164 -1.96 5.59 4.52
CA THR A 164 -1.41 6.59 5.45
C THR A 164 -2.50 7.57 5.87
N ASP A 165 -2.31 8.26 6.99
CA ASP A 165 -3.24 9.28 7.45
C ASP A 165 -3.18 10.55 6.56
N ASP A 166 -4.03 11.51 6.88
CA ASP A 166 -4.09 12.80 6.20
C ASP A 166 -2.79 13.60 6.29
N ARG A 167 -2.04 13.42 7.38
CA ARG A 167 -0.75 14.06 7.64
C ARG A 167 0.48 13.29 7.16
N THR A 168 0.30 12.10 6.60
CA THR A 168 1.40 11.24 6.16
C THR A 168 2.36 10.84 7.30
N SER A 169 1.86 10.73 8.54
CA SER A 169 2.69 10.51 9.74
C SER A 169 3.17 9.06 9.91
N TRP A 170 2.41 8.10 9.41
CA TRP A 170 2.72 6.67 9.44
C TRP A 170 2.43 6.02 8.09
N ALA A 171 3.03 4.87 7.79
CA ALA A 171 2.77 4.11 6.57
C ALA A 171 2.38 2.68 6.91
N PHE A 172 1.22 2.23 6.45
CA PHE A 172 0.71 0.88 6.60
C PHE A 172 0.79 0.17 5.25
N CYS A 173 1.71 -0.80 5.15
CA CYS A 173 2.12 -1.43 3.90
C CYS A 173 1.71 -2.92 3.91
N PRO A 174 0.43 -3.24 3.63
CA PRO A 174 -0.06 -4.62 3.64
C PRO A 174 0.49 -5.41 2.44
N TYR A 175 0.69 -6.71 2.65
CA TYR A 175 1.10 -7.66 1.62
C TYR A 175 0.52 -9.06 1.92
N PHE A 176 0.75 -10.03 1.05
CA PHE A 176 0.13 -11.37 1.09
C PHE A 176 0.08 -12.00 2.49
N ALA A 177 1.21 -12.01 3.22
CA ALA A 177 1.37 -12.71 4.49
C ALA A 177 1.33 -11.80 5.74
N GLY A 178 1.20 -10.47 5.57
CA GLY A 178 1.37 -9.56 6.70
C GLY A 178 1.28 -8.10 6.35
N VAL A 179 1.81 -7.29 7.25
CA VAL A 179 1.92 -5.84 7.07
C VAL A 179 3.22 -5.34 7.70
N ASP A 180 3.89 -4.46 6.98
CA ASP A 180 4.92 -3.59 7.54
C ASP A 180 4.28 -2.24 7.90
N VAL A 181 4.55 -1.75 9.10
CA VAL A 181 4.08 -0.45 9.57
C VAL A 181 5.29 0.41 9.91
N ILE A 182 5.31 1.63 9.40
CA ILE A 182 6.26 2.69 9.77
C ILE A 182 5.48 3.69 10.62
N PHE A 183 5.81 3.80 11.90
CA PHE A 183 5.11 4.66 12.86
C PHE A 183 5.61 6.10 12.78
N ALA A 184 4.95 7.07 13.43
CA ALA A 184 5.48 8.44 13.46
C ALA A 184 6.74 8.55 14.32
N SER A 185 6.88 7.67 15.33
CA SER A 185 8.05 7.58 16.19
C SER A 185 8.32 6.15 16.67
N ALA A 186 9.52 5.91 17.22
CA ALA A 186 9.86 4.64 17.85
C ALA A 186 8.98 4.35 19.09
N ALA A 187 8.56 5.39 19.83
CA ALA A 187 7.71 5.24 21.01
C ALA A 187 6.31 4.72 20.63
N GLU A 188 5.70 5.29 19.59
CA GLU A 188 4.42 4.80 19.07
C GLU A 188 4.53 3.37 18.54
N ARG A 189 5.65 3.06 17.86
CA ARG A 189 5.95 1.69 17.42
C ARG A 189 5.98 0.73 18.59
N ASP A 190 6.70 1.07 19.66
CA ASP A 190 6.86 0.18 20.82
C ASP A 190 5.54 -0.04 21.56
N GLU A 191 4.73 1.01 21.72
CA GLU A 191 3.39 0.89 22.28
C GLU A 191 2.51 -0.04 21.43
N PHE A 192 2.46 0.18 20.12
CA PHE A 192 1.63 -0.61 19.22
C PHE A 192 2.10 -2.08 19.17
N VAL A 193 3.41 -2.31 19.13
CA VAL A 193 4.00 -3.66 19.23
C VAL A 193 3.64 -4.33 20.55
N GLY A 194 3.62 -3.60 21.67
CA GLY A 194 3.20 -4.12 22.96
C GLY A 194 1.75 -4.61 22.97
N ARG A 195 0.84 -3.91 22.29
CA ARG A 195 -0.58 -4.29 22.17
C ARG A 195 -0.83 -5.47 21.24
N HIS A 196 -0.04 -5.59 20.17
CA HIS A 196 -0.20 -6.60 19.10
C HIS A 196 0.95 -7.62 19.06
N GLY A 197 1.53 -7.92 20.23
CA GLY A 197 2.69 -8.80 20.36
C GLY A 197 2.44 -10.23 19.87
N ASP A 198 1.20 -10.69 19.90
CA ASP A 198 0.76 -12.00 19.44
C ASP A 198 0.87 -12.18 17.91
N LEU A 199 0.79 -11.08 17.17
CA LEU A 199 0.92 -11.04 15.71
C LEU A 199 2.37 -10.86 15.24
N ARG A 200 3.34 -10.80 16.16
CA ARG A 200 4.77 -10.65 15.80
C ARG A 200 5.35 -11.94 15.21
N PRO A 201 6.30 -11.84 14.27
CA PRO A 201 7.05 -13.00 13.80
C PRO A 201 7.73 -13.73 14.99
N LYS A 202 7.49 -15.03 15.13
CA LYS A 202 8.04 -15.82 16.25
C LYS A 202 9.54 -16.14 16.10
N ASP A 203 10.06 -16.10 14.86
CA ASP A 203 11.42 -16.59 14.53
C ASP A 203 12.26 -15.62 13.67
N ALA A 204 11.94 -14.32 13.64
CA ALA A 204 12.75 -13.34 12.91
C ALA A 204 13.36 -12.31 13.87
N PRO A 205 14.67 -11.98 13.76
CA PRO A 205 15.25 -10.86 14.49
C PRO A 205 14.60 -9.59 13.96
N GLY A 206 13.77 -8.97 14.80
CA GLY A 206 13.15 -7.68 14.58
C GLY A 206 13.33 -6.82 15.82
N LEU A 207 14.60 -6.53 16.11
CA LEU A 207 15.00 -5.22 16.64
C LEU A 207 15.27 -4.30 15.45
#